data_AF-A0A526XMP8-F1
#
_entry.id   AF-A0A526XMP8-F1
#
_cell.length_a   1.000
_cell.length_b   1.000
_cell.length_c   1.000
_cell.angle_alpha   90.00
_cell.angle_beta   90.00
_cell.angle_gamma   90.00
#
_symmetry.space_group_name_H-M   'P 1'
#
loop_
_entity.id
_entity.type
_entity.pdbx_description
1 polymer ?
#
loop_
_entity_poly.entity_id
_entity_poly.type
_entity_poly.pdbx_seq_one_letter_code
_entity_poly.pdbx_strand_id
1 'polypeptide(L)' 'HMAPGPAYSALADALRSLILSLRYIEPKSRALPVMRHSTNVWKIRIDNPKLLVASRIVIRVGSELSEDALRK' A
#
# COMPACT_ATOMS: atom_id res chain seq x y z
N HIS A 1 40.97 10.62 2.38
CA HIS A 1 40.24 9.35 2.62
C HIS A 1 41.15 8.21 2.16
N MET A 2 41.83 7.50 3.08
CA MET A 2 43.02 6.68 2.75
C MET A 2 42.75 5.31 2.11
N ALA A 3 41.49 4.85 2.05
CA ALA A 3 41.11 3.65 1.29
C ALA A 3 39.60 3.72 0.97
N PRO A 4 39.19 4.35 -0.15
CA PRO A 4 37.78 4.50 -0.50
C PRO A 4 37.13 3.16 -0.89
N GLY A 5 37.88 2.23 -1.48
CA GLY A 5 37.38 0.94 -1.97
C GLY A 5 36.64 0.12 -0.90
N PRO A 6 37.24 -0.13 0.28
CA PRO A 6 36.57 -0.84 1.38
C PRO A 6 35.26 -0.19 1.83
N ALA A 7 35.22 1.14 1.96
CA ALA A 7 34.01 1.87 2.36
C ALA A 7 32.89 1.77 1.32
N TYR A 8 33.23 1.87 0.03
CA TYR A 8 32.26 1.68 -1.06
C TYR A 8 31.79 0.23 -1.18
N SER A 9 32.65 -0.75 -0.89
CA SER A 9 32.26 -2.16 -0.88
C SER A 9 31.24 -2.48 0.22
N ALA A 10 31.50 -2.00 1.44
CA ALA A 10 30.57 -2.17 2.57
C ALA A 10 29.22 -1.48 2.31
N LEU A 11 29.25 -0.29 1.70
CA LEU A 11 28.03 0.40 1.28
C LEU A 11 27.27 -0.38 0.20
N ALA A 12 27.96 -0.91 -0.81
CA ALA A 12 27.34 -1.69 -1.87
C ALA A 12 26.68 -2.97 -1.32
N ASP A 13 27.32 -3.65 -0.37
CA ASP A 13 26.75 -4.83 0.29
C ASP A 13 25.53 -4.47 1.16
N ALA A 14 25.59 -3.37 1.90
CA ALA A 14 24.44 -2.86 2.66
C ALA A 14 23.25 -2.54 1.74
N LEU A 15 23.50 -1.89 0.59
CA LEU A 15 22.46 -1.59 -0.40
C LEU A 15 21.87 -2.86 -1.03
N ARG A 16 22.68 -3.88 -1.31
CA ARG A 16 22.18 -5.19 -1.80
C ARG A 16 21.29 -5.86 -0.76
N SER A 17 21.73 -5.89 0.50
CA SER A 17 20.96 -6.46 1.62
C SER A 17 19.63 -5.73 1.83
N LEU A 18 19.64 -4.40 1.73
CA LEU A 18 18.41 -3.60 1.77
C LEU A 18 17.48 -3.95 0.62
N ILE A 19 17.98 -3.98 -0.63
CA ILE A 19 17.18 -4.34 -1.80
C ILE A 19 16.54 -5.72 -1.64
N LEU A 20 17.27 -6.71 -1.13
CA LEU A 20 16.74 -8.05 -0.86
C LEU A 20 15.67 -8.04 0.23
N SER A 21 15.87 -7.26 1.30
CA SER A 21 14.90 -7.13 2.39
C SER A 21 13.61 -6.46 1.91
N LEU A 22 13.73 -5.44 1.05
CA LEU A 22 12.59 -4.73 0.47
C LEU A 22 11.75 -5.60 -0.47
N ARG A 23 12.31 -6.66 -1.07
CA ARG A 23 11.55 -7.61 -1.93
C ARG A 23 10.43 -8.33 -1.19
N TYR A 24 10.52 -8.43 0.14
CA TYR A 24 9.55 -9.12 0.98
C TYR A 24 8.70 -8.19 1.85
N ILE A 25 8.85 -6.86 1.69
CA ILE A 25 7.95 -5.93 2.37
C ILE A 25 6.63 -5.93 1.62
N GLU A 26 5.65 -6.62 2.19
CA GLU A 26 4.28 -6.54 1.71
C GLU A 26 3.76 -5.12 1.93
N PRO A 27 3.23 -4.43 0.90
CA PRO A 27 2.70 -3.09 1.06
C PRO A 27 1.58 -3.10 2.10
N LYS A 28 1.81 -2.38 3.21
CA LYS A 28 0.90 -2.29 4.37
C LYS A 28 -0.53 -1.88 3.98
N SER A 29 -0.69 -1.17 2.87
CA SER A 29 -1.99 -0.78 2.32
C SER A 29 -1.96 -0.80 0.80
N ARG A 30 -3.09 -1.19 0.19
CA ARG A 30 -3.30 -1.17 -1.25
C ARG A 30 -4.54 -0.36 -1.59
N ALA A 31 -4.43 0.59 -2.50
CA ALA A 31 -5.59 1.26 -3.07
C ALA A 31 -6.32 0.31 -4.01
N LEU A 32 -7.64 0.16 -3.83
CA LEU A 32 -8.47 -0.65 -4.70
C LEU A 32 -9.29 0.27 -5.61
N PRO A 33 -9.29 0.05 -6.93
CA PRO A 33 -10.05 0.89 -7.85
C PRO A 33 -11.55 0.69 -7.63
N VAL A 34 -12.24 1.80 -7.39
CA VAL A 34 -13.70 1.84 -7.25
C VAL A 34 -14.31 2.17 -8.61
N MET A 35 -15.19 1.29 -9.10
CA MET A 35 -15.91 1.47 -10.35
C MET A 35 -17.39 1.77 -10.05
N ARG A 36 -17.98 2.74 -10.75
CA ARG A 36 -19.43 2.97 -10.68
C ARG A 36 -20.14 1.86 -11.45
N HIS A 37 -21.15 1.24 -10.84
CA HIS A 37 -21.98 0.23 -11.49
C HIS A 37 -23.36 0.78 -11.87
N SER A 38 -24.04 1.44 -10.93
CA SER A 38 -25.34 2.08 -11.14
C SER A 38 -25.53 3.23 -10.14
N THR A 39 -26.70 3.88 -10.14
CA THR A 39 -27.04 4.91 -9.15
C THR A 39 -26.85 4.35 -7.74
N ASN A 40 -26.03 5.03 -6.94
CA ASN A 40 -25.69 4.65 -5.56
C ASN A 40 -25.08 3.25 -5.38
N VAL A 41 -24.52 2.65 -6.46
CA VAL A 41 -23.86 1.34 -6.38
C VAL A 41 -22.47 1.42 -7.03
N TRP A 42 -21.47 1.04 -6.26
CA TRP A 42 -20.08 0.94 -6.70
C TRP A 42 -19.57 -0.49 -6.52
N LYS A 43 -18.65 -0.90 -7.39
CA LYS A 43 -18.01 -2.20 -7.41
C LYS A 43 -16.50 -2.06 -7.29
N ILE A 44 -15.88 -2.99 -6.58
CA ILE A 44 -14.43 -3.11 -6.46
C ILE A 44 -14.07 -4.53 -6.89
N ARG A 45 -13.12 -4.67 -7.81
CA ARG A 45 -12.62 -5.98 -8.22
C ARG A 45 -11.45 -6.38 -7.32
N ILE A 46 -11.58 -7.52 -6.65
CA ILE A 46 -10.54 -8.10 -5.80
C ILE A 46 -10.10 -9.41 -6.44
N ASP A 47 -8.92 -9.40 -7.03
CA ASP A 47 -8.42 -10.55 -7.80
C ASP A 47 -7.80 -11.64 -6.92
N ASN A 48 -7.28 -11.25 -5.77
CA ASN A 48 -6.68 -12.16 -4.82
C ASN A 48 -7.56 -12.29 -3.56
N PRO A 49 -8.26 -13.42 -3.36
CA PRO A 49 -9.16 -13.60 -2.24
C PRO A 49 -8.43 -13.60 -0.89
N LYS A 50 -7.13 -13.87 -0.85
CA LYS A 50 -6.33 -13.80 0.39
C LYS A 50 -6.35 -12.41 1.02
N LEU A 51 -6.55 -11.35 0.21
CA LEU A 51 -6.68 -9.98 0.69
C LEU A 51 -7.90 -9.78 1.59
N LEU A 52 -8.98 -10.55 1.40
CA LEU A 52 -10.18 -10.43 2.24
C LEU A 52 -9.96 -10.97 3.66
N VAL A 53 -9.04 -11.91 3.82
CA VAL A 53 -8.76 -12.57 5.10
C VAL A 53 -7.61 -11.87 5.83
N ALA A 54 -6.57 -11.46 5.10
CA ALA A 54 -5.35 -10.90 5.66
C ALA A 54 -5.39 -9.38 5.87
N SER A 55 -6.42 -8.68 5.37
CA SER A 55 -6.47 -7.21 5.39
C SER A 55 -7.77 -6.67 5.96
N ARG A 56 -7.68 -5.50 6.59
CA ARG A 56 -8.85 -4.69 6.96
C ARG A 56 -9.29 -3.85 5.75
N ILE A 57 -10.58 -3.90 5.43
CA ILE A 57 -11.16 -3.03 4.40
C ILE A 57 -11.48 -1.67 5.02
N VAL A 58 -11.03 -0.59 4.37
CA VAL A 58 -11.28 0.79 4.78
C VAL A 58 -11.89 1.54 3.60
N ILE A 59 -13.01 2.23 3.83
CA ILE A 59 -13.66 3.07 2.83
C ILE A 59 -13.39 4.53 3.19
N ARG A 60 -12.88 5.30 2.22
CA ARG A 60 -12.75 6.76 2.34
C ARG A 60 -13.90 7.39 1.58
N VAL A 61 -14.72 8.18 2.27
CA VAL A 61 -15.88 8.85 1.69
C VAL A 61 -15.57 10.35 1.64
N GLY A 62 -15.59 10.93 0.44
CA GLY A 62 -15.61 12.37 0.26
C GLY A 62 -17.06 12.82 0.07
N SER A 63 -17.49 13.82 0.83
CA SER A 63 -18.85 14.36 0.78
C SER A 63 -18.84 15.83 1.18
N GLU A 64 -19.78 16.59 0.64
CA GLU A 64 -20.08 17.97 1.09
C GLU A 64 -20.99 17.98 2.34
N LEU A 65 -21.44 16.81 2.80
CA LEU A 65 -22.19 16.66 4.05
C LEU A 65 -21.27 16.82 5.26
N SER A 66 -21.81 17.33 6.37
CA SER A 66 -21.08 17.37 7.63
C SER A 66 -20.78 15.95 8.14
N GLU A 67 -19.70 15.79 8.90
CA GLU A 67 -19.32 14.52 9.53
C GLU A 67 -20.47 13.89 10.33
N ASP A 68 -21.22 14.69 11.08
CA ASP A 68 -22.36 14.22 11.87
C ASP A 68 -23.51 13.68 11.00
N ALA A 69 -23.72 14.26 9.81
CA ALA A 69 -24.71 13.78 8.86
C ALA A 69 -24.23 12.51 8.14
N LEU A 70 -22.92 12.35 7.94
CA LEU A 70 -22.32 11.19 7.28
C LEU A 70 -22.23 9.94 8.17
N ARG A 71 -22.20 10.14 9.49
CA ARG A 71 -22.07 9.06 10.50
C ARG A 71 -23.41 8.46 10.97
N LYS A 72 -24.54 9.02 10.54
CA LYS A 72 -25.88 8.49 10.79
C LYS A 72 -26.25 7.42 9.76
#